data_AF-A0A948GH75-F1
#
_entry.id   AF-A0A948GH75-F1
#
_cell.length_a   1.000
_cell.length_b   1.000
_cell.length_c   1.000
_cell.angle_alpha   90.00
_cell.angle_beta   90.00
_cell.angle_gamma   90.00
#
_symmetry.space_group_name_H-M   'P 1'
#
loop_
_entity.id
_entity.type
_entity.pdbx_description
1 polymer ?
#
loop_
_entity_poly.entity_id
_entity_poly.type
_entity_poly.pdbx_seq_one_letter_code
_entity_poly.pdbx_strand_id
1 'polypeptide(L)'
;MGDGKRRRSGIGSCIYCGATSSLSREHVLPYGLGGDLVLNAASCESCAKETGRVELRLLRGHWWPYRLCLGLPSRRAGEQVPDLPVKVKRPDGTEYPAHIPMERQTIAMAFVFDPPSILTGVVKTEPPSGRVNVRALGTSPSYVIVDGIEKLVPAEEKIEIPVNLDAAGMCRFLAKVAQGYAISRRGLSACREYFLPEIVLGRTDGAQTYVGGANSQILGERLPGNGLHALMDRVNGEFLTVYIQLFRARGGNEPIYEVVVGRL
;
A
#
# COMPACT_ATOMS: atom_id res chain seq x y z
N MET A 1 -34.67 -4.39 3.73
CA MET A 1 -34.95 -5.80 4.05
C MET A 1 -33.62 -6.46 4.35
N GLY A 2 -33.45 -6.94 5.58
CA GLY A 2 -32.16 -7.29 6.16
C GLY A 2 -31.63 -8.62 5.62
N ASP A 3 -30.49 -8.57 4.97
CA ASP A 3 -29.76 -9.77 4.57
C ASP A 3 -28.96 -10.27 5.77
N GLY A 4 -29.37 -11.43 6.28
CA GLY A 4 -28.85 -12.03 7.50
C GLY A 4 -27.34 -12.21 7.43
N LYS A 5 -26.64 -11.77 8.49
CA LYS A 5 -25.25 -12.15 8.78
C LYS A 5 -25.14 -13.68 8.88
N ARG A 6 -24.99 -14.38 7.75
CA ARG A 6 -24.37 -15.70 7.74
C ARG A 6 -22.98 -15.49 8.34
N ARG A 7 -22.76 -15.99 9.56
CA ARG A 7 -21.41 -16.18 10.12
C ARG A 7 -20.67 -17.05 9.11
N ARG A 8 -19.92 -16.44 8.19
CA ARG A 8 -19.04 -17.17 7.27
C ARG A 8 -18.10 -17.99 8.16
N SER A 9 -18.11 -19.31 7.98
CA SER A 9 -17.11 -20.21 8.55
C SER A 9 -15.73 -19.59 8.34
N GLY A 10 -14.92 -19.54 9.40
CA GLY A 10 -13.56 -19.00 9.29
C GLY A 10 -12.71 -19.78 8.29
N ILE A 11 -11.60 -19.20 7.86
CA ILE A 11 -10.63 -19.85 6.97
C ILE A 11 -10.05 -21.11 7.64
N GLY A 12 -9.82 -21.07 8.96
CA GLY A 12 -9.39 -22.22 9.75
C GLY A 12 -7.90 -22.55 9.64
N SER A 13 -7.14 -21.74 8.90
CA SER A 13 -5.70 -21.83 8.78
C SER A 13 -5.11 -20.44 8.48
N CYS A 14 -3.88 -20.21 8.94
CA CYS A 14 -3.12 -19.02 8.61
C CYS A 14 -2.81 -19.01 7.11
N ILE A 15 -3.28 -18.00 6.40
CA ILE A 15 -3.11 -17.89 4.94
C ILE A 15 -1.65 -17.71 4.52
N TYR A 16 -0.75 -17.40 5.45
CA TYR A 16 0.67 -17.20 5.17
C TYR A 16 1.50 -18.43 5.51
N CYS A 17 1.36 -19.02 6.70
CA CYS A 17 2.22 -20.11 7.16
C CYS A 17 1.51 -21.46 7.37
N GLY A 18 0.20 -21.54 7.17
CA GLY A 18 -0.58 -22.77 7.31
C GLY A 18 -0.94 -23.17 8.75
N ALA A 19 -0.45 -22.46 9.77
CA ALA A 19 -0.77 -22.74 11.18
C ALA A 19 -2.29 -22.75 11.43
N THR A 20 -2.79 -23.65 12.28
CA THR A 20 -4.24 -23.81 12.55
C THR A 20 -4.66 -23.34 13.95
N SER A 21 -3.71 -22.94 14.78
CA SER A 21 -3.94 -22.46 16.15
C SER A 21 -3.75 -20.94 16.27
N SER A 22 -4.33 -20.36 17.33
CA SER A 22 -4.22 -18.94 17.66
C SER A 22 -4.56 -18.01 16.50
N LEU A 23 -5.63 -18.35 15.78
CA LEU A 23 -6.05 -17.65 14.57
C LEU A 23 -6.88 -16.40 14.91
N SER A 24 -6.53 -15.31 14.25
CA SER A 24 -7.18 -14.02 14.37
C SER A 24 -7.85 -13.61 13.05
N ARG A 25 -8.42 -12.41 13.01
CA ARG A 25 -9.00 -11.85 11.79
C ARG A 25 -7.93 -11.14 10.98
N GLU A 26 -7.91 -11.38 9.67
CA GLU A 26 -7.03 -10.70 8.73
C GLU A 26 -7.84 -9.73 7.87
N HIS A 27 -7.53 -8.45 7.91
CA HIS A 27 -8.12 -7.51 6.94
C HIS A 27 -7.44 -7.74 5.60
N VAL A 28 -8.13 -7.69 4.47
CA VAL A 28 -7.47 -7.77 3.14
C VAL A 28 -6.77 -6.45 2.84
N LEU A 29 -7.54 -5.35 2.80
CA LEU A 29 -7.00 -3.99 2.88
C LEU A 29 -7.06 -3.51 4.34
N PRO A 30 -6.03 -2.84 4.86
CA PRO A 30 -6.06 -2.34 6.24
C PRO A 30 -7.25 -1.43 6.48
N TYR A 31 -7.78 -1.48 7.70
CA TYR A 31 -8.81 -0.55 8.14
C TYR A 31 -8.41 0.92 7.90
N GLY A 32 -7.14 1.28 8.11
CA GLY A 32 -6.63 2.65 7.91
C GLY A 32 -6.66 3.16 6.46
N LEU A 33 -6.97 2.28 5.49
CA LEU A 33 -7.28 2.62 4.08
C LEU A 33 -8.78 2.50 3.77
N GLY A 34 -9.64 2.43 4.78
CA GLY A 34 -11.06 2.18 4.60
C GLY A 34 -11.40 0.75 4.16
N GLY A 35 -10.49 -0.21 4.33
CA GLY A 35 -10.74 -1.61 4.02
C GLY A 35 -11.78 -2.25 4.95
N ASP A 36 -12.75 -2.93 4.37
CA ASP A 36 -13.88 -3.57 5.04
C ASP A 36 -13.93 -5.10 4.86
N LEU A 37 -13.21 -5.62 3.87
CA LEU A 37 -13.08 -7.05 3.62
C LEU A 37 -12.17 -7.70 4.67
N VAL A 38 -12.73 -8.59 5.48
CA VAL A 38 -12.05 -9.29 6.58
C VAL A 38 -12.23 -10.80 6.46
N LEU A 39 -11.12 -11.53 6.55
CA LEU A 39 -11.08 -12.98 6.67
C LEU A 39 -11.09 -13.38 8.15
N ASN A 40 -12.04 -14.22 8.55
CA ASN A 40 -12.12 -14.71 9.93
C ASN A 40 -11.19 -15.92 10.11
N ALA A 41 -10.50 -16.02 11.25
CA ALA A 41 -9.59 -17.11 11.59
C ALA A 41 -8.59 -17.42 10.45
N ALA A 42 -7.84 -16.40 10.03
CA ALA A 42 -7.06 -16.41 8.79
C ALA A 42 -5.58 -16.04 8.95
N SER A 43 -5.17 -15.53 10.11
CA SER A 43 -3.76 -15.25 10.41
C SER A 43 -3.42 -15.65 11.84
N CYS A 44 -2.32 -16.39 12.01
CA CYS A 44 -1.79 -16.68 13.33
C CYS A 44 -1.10 -15.44 13.92
N GLU A 45 -0.86 -15.46 15.23
CA GLU A 45 -0.30 -14.31 15.95
C GLU A 45 1.02 -13.79 15.36
N SER A 46 1.95 -14.68 15.00
CA SER A 46 3.26 -14.28 14.45
C SER A 46 3.13 -13.59 13.10
N CYS A 47 2.31 -14.14 12.18
CA CYS A 47 2.10 -13.54 10.87
C CYS A 47 1.31 -12.23 10.98
N ALA A 48 0.32 -12.14 11.87
CA ALA A 48 -0.44 -10.91 12.12
C ALA A 48 0.45 -9.77 12.65
N LYS A 49 1.47 -10.11 13.48
CA LYS A 49 2.47 -9.13 13.93
C LYS A 49 3.33 -8.62 12.76
N GLU A 50 3.76 -9.51 11.87
CA GLU A 50 4.57 -9.14 10.70
C GLU A 50 3.78 -8.27 9.70
N THR A 51 2.57 -8.68 9.33
CA THR A 51 1.72 -7.90 8.42
C THR A 51 1.36 -6.56 9.04
N GLY A 52 1.00 -6.53 10.32
CA GLY A 52 0.71 -5.30 11.05
C GLY A 52 1.89 -4.33 11.08
N ARG A 53 3.13 -4.82 11.21
CA ARG A 53 4.34 -3.98 11.18
C ARG A 53 4.54 -3.32 9.83
N VAL A 54 4.38 -4.07 8.73
CA VAL A 54 4.49 -3.55 7.36
C VAL A 54 3.40 -2.51 7.10
N GLU A 55 2.16 -2.81 7.45
CA GLU A 55 1.04 -1.88 7.28
C GLU A 55 1.26 -0.58 8.06
N LEU A 56 1.61 -0.67 9.34
CA LEU A 56 1.86 0.51 10.17
C LEU A 56 2.96 1.39 9.59
N ARG A 57 4.06 0.80 9.07
CA ARG A 57 5.14 1.56 8.43
C ARG A 57 4.65 2.37 7.24
N LEU A 58 3.80 1.79 6.38
CA LEU A 58 3.26 2.50 5.21
C LEU A 58 2.22 3.54 5.61
N LEU A 59 1.25 3.14 6.44
CA LEU A 59 0.13 4.00 6.89
C LEU A 59 0.59 5.19 7.73
N ARG A 60 1.71 5.04 8.45
CA ARG A 60 2.35 6.10 9.25
C ARG A 60 3.62 6.66 8.59
N GLY A 61 3.93 6.23 7.38
CA GLY A 61 5.01 6.76 6.56
C GLY A 61 4.44 7.67 5.49
N HIS A 62 4.82 7.42 4.25
CA HIS A 62 4.44 8.25 3.11
C HIS A 62 2.93 8.30 2.82
N TRP A 63 2.11 7.37 3.32
CA TRP A 63 0.64 7.45 3.18
C TRP A 63 -0.06 8.26 4.26
N TRP A 64 0.64 8.71 5.31
CA TRP A 64 -0.01 9.48 6.38
C TRP A 64 -0.69 10.75 5.84
N PRO A 65 -0.03 11.61 5.04
CA PRO A 65 -0.67 12.79 4.47
C PRO A 65 -1.94 12.48 3.67
N TYR A 66 -1.92 11.44 2.83
CA TYR A 66 -3.07 11.06 2.01
C TYR A 66 -4.24 10.61 2.84
N ARG A 67 -3.95 9.86 3.91
CA ARG A 67 -4.98 9.40 4.83
C ARG A 67 -5.68 10.56 5.51
N LEU A 68 -4.95 11.61 5.89
CA LEU A 68 -5.54 12.81 6.48
C LEU A 68 -6.33 13.61 5.46
N CYS A 69 -5.74 13.90 4.30
CA CYS A 69 -6.39 14.64 3.22
C CYS A 69 -7.69 13.99 2.74
N LEU A 70 -7.73 12.65 2.72
CA LEU A 70 -8.90 11.88 2.28
C LEU A 70 -9.87 11.53 3.42
N GLY A 71 -9.61 11.97 4.67
CA GLY A 71 -10.46 11.66 5.82
C GLY A 71 -10.55 10.16 6.12
N LEU A 72 -9.48 9.41 5.87
CA LEU A 72 -9.45 7.96 6.08
C LEU A 72 -9.43 7.61 7.58
N PRO A 73 -10.04 6.47 7.95
CA PRO A 73 -10.29 6.17 9.34
C PRO A 73 -9.01 5.94 10.16
N SER A 74 -9.13 6.23 11.45
CA SER A 74 -8.11 5.97 12.47
C SER A 74 -8.77 5.35 13.69
N ARG A 75 -8.08 4.39 14.33
CA ARG A 75 -8.53 3.81 15.62
C ARG A 75 -8.25 4.76 16.79
N ARG A 76 -7.35 5.72 16.62
CA ARG A 76 -6.99 6.74 17.61
C ARG A 76 -7.56 8.07 17.13
N ALA A 77 -8.85 8.26 17.34
CA ALA A 77 -9.48 9.56 17.07
C ALA A 77 -8.83 10.61 17.98
N GLY A 78 -8.43 11.74 17.41
CA GLY A 78 -7.75 12.81 18.15
C GLY A 78 -6.27 12.57 18.46
N GLU A 79 -5.62 11.55 17.87
CA GLU A 79 -4.15 11.44 17.93
C GLU A 79 -3.54 12.70 17.32
N GLN A 80 -2.69 13.39 18.09
CA GLN A 80 -1.95 14.54 17.59
C GLN A 80 -1.02 14.06 16.47
N VAL A 81 -1.20 14.63 15.29
CA VAL A 81 -0.34 14.36 14.15
C VAL A 81 0.86 15.30 14.26
N PRO A 82 2.09 14.78 14.31
CA PRO A 82 3.27 15.64 14.34
C PRO A 82 3.43 16.35 13.00
N ASP A 83 3.91 17.59 13.04
CA ASP A 83 4.33 18.30 11.84
C ASP A 83 5.48 17.55 11.16
N LEU A 84 5.55 17.67 9.84
CA LEU A 84 6.61 17.10 9.03
C LEU A 84 7.87 17.97 9.14
N PRO A 85 8.98 17.47 9.70
CA PRO A 85 10.23 18.22 9.70
C PRO A 85 10.75 18.36 8.26
N VAL A 86 11.15 19.57 7.89
CA VAL A 86 11.69 19.92 6.58
C VAL A 86 12.91 20.82 6.73
N LYS A 87 13.63 20.99 5.63
CA LYS A 87 14.64 22.05 5.51
C LYS A 87 14.19 23.05 4.48
N VAL A 88 14.48 24.32 4.71
CA VAL A 88 14.32 25.34 3.68
C VAL A 88 15.68 25.82 3.24
N LYS A 89 15.91 25.76 1.94
CA LYS A 89 17.18 26.08 1.28
C LYS A 89 17.08 27.41 0.56
N ARG A 90 18.02 28.31 0.85
CA ARG A 90 18.11 29.64 0.25
C ARG A 90 18.91 29.62 -1.06
N PRO A 91 18.76 30.67 -1.91
CA PRO A 91 19.56 30.82 -3.12
C PRO A 91 21.07 30.88 -2.88
N ASP A 92 21.49 31.39 -1.72
CA ASP A 92 22.90 31.47 -1.30
C ASP A 92 23.48 30.12 -0.83
N GLY A 93 22.67 29.06 -0.82
CA GLY A 93 23.04 27.71 -0.40
C GLY A 93 22.89 27.43 1.09
N THR A 94 22.54 28.43 1.91
CA THR A 94 22.27 28.22 3.34
C THR A 94 20.93 27.51 3.58
N GLU A 95 20.82 26.78 4.69
CA GLU A 95 19.64 25.98 5.04
C GLU A 95 19.20 26.29 6.48
N TYR A 96 17.88 26.25 6.74
CA TYR A 96 17.33 26.31 8.10
C TYR A 96 16.27 25.23 8.33
N PRO A 97 16.16 24.67 9.54
CA PRO A 97 15.11 23.71 9.88
C PRO A 97 13.75 24.41 9.96
N ALA A 98 12.72 23.74 9.47
CA ALA A 98 11.34 24.19 9.60
C ALA A 98 10.40 22.98 9.66
N HIS A 99 9.10 23.23 9.83
CA HIS A 99 8.09 22.18 9.85
C HIS A 99 6.93 22.51 8.91
N ILE A 100 6.29 21.50 8.32
CA ILE A 100 5.03 21.64 7.59
C ILE A 100 3.95 20.92 8.38
N PRO A 101 2.82 21.57 8.74
CA PRO A 101 1.67 20.86 9.31
C PRO A 101 1.27 19.71 8.39
N MET A 102 1.14 18.49 8.93
CA MET A 102 0.98 17.29 8.12
C MET A 102 -0.25 17.34 7.20
N GLU A 103 -1.32 17.98 7.65
CA GLU A 103 -2.55 18.22 6.87
C GLU A 103 -2.37 19.15 5.68
N ARG A 104 -1.29 19.95 5.66
CA ARG A 104 -0.91 20.82 4.54
C ARG A 104 0.10 20.16 3.60
N GLN A 105 0.53 18.94 3.90
CA GLN A 105 1.31 18.14 2.95
C GLN A 105 0.36 17.66 1.85
N THR A 106 0.57 18.18 0.65
CA THR A 106 -0.31 17.96 -0.52
C THR A 106 0.36 17.13 -1.62
N ILE A 107 1.46 16.43 -1.35
CA ILE A 107 2.22 15.69 -2.38
C ILE A 107 1.98 14.20 -2.23
N ALA A 108 1.26 13.60 -3.19
CA ALA A 108 1.09 12.18 -3.48
C ALA A 108 2.33 11.51 -4.05
N MET A 109 2.71 10.36 -3.50
CA MET A 109 3.81 9.53 -3.96
C MET A 109 3.32 8.09 -4.07
N ALA A 110 3.53 7.52 -5.25
CA ALA A 110 3.20 6.13 -5.53
C ALA A 110 4.36 5.46 -6.25
N PHE A 111 4.63 4.20 -5.90
CA PHE A 111 5.60 3.40 -6.63
C PHE A 111 5.04 3.00 -7.99
N VAL A 112 5.88 3.08 -9.01
CA VAL A 112 5.67 2.52 -10.34
C VAL A 112 6.73 1.45 -10.54
N PHE A 113 6.28 0.20 -10.57
CA PHE A 113 7.13 -0.96 -10.79
C PHE A 113 7.06 -1.40 -12.25
N ASP A 114 8.10 -2.10 -12.70
CA ASP A 114 8.00 -2.90 -13.91
C ASP A 114 7.06 -4.11 -13.67
N PRO A 115 6.55 -4.77 -14.72
CA PRO A 115 5.69 -5.95 -14.55
C PRO A 115 6.37 -7.10 -13.79
N PRO A 116 5.59 -7.97 -13.12
CA PRO A 116 6.13 -9.17 -12.48
C PRO A 116 6.95 -10.01 -13.46
N SER A 117 8.22 -10.24 -13.16
CA SER A 117 9.14 -10.84 -14.13
C SER A 117 8.83 -12.31 -14.43
N ILE A 118 8.08 -12.99 -13.55
CA ILE A 118 7.62 -14.36 -13.79
C ILE A 118 6.70 -14.48 -15.01
N LEU A 119 5.98 -13.42 -15.37
CA LEU A 119 5.09 -13.39 -16.55
C LEU A 119 5.87 -13.50 -17.86
N THR A 120 7.18 -13.23 -17.82
CA THR A 120 8.12 -13.44 -18.94
C THR A 120 9.11 -14.57 -18.65
N GLY A 121 8.84 -15.41 -17.65
CA GLY A 121 9.70 -16.55 -17.27
C GLY A 121 11.00 -16.18 -16.54
N VAL A 122 11.14 -14.95 -16.03
CA VAL A 122 12.36 -14.50 -15.34
C VAL A 122 12.14 -14.47 -13.83
N VAL A 123 13.07 -15.09 -13.09
CA VAL A 123 13.12 -15.02 -11.62
C VAL A 123 14.11 -13.95 -11.22
N LYS A 124 13.68 -13.03 -10.35
CA LYS A 124 14.50 -11.99 -9.73
C LYS A 124 14.76 -12.33 -8.27
N THR A 125 15.98 -12.08 -7.81
CA THR A 125 16.38 -12.28 -6.41
C THR A 125 16.89 -11.01 -5.75
N GLU A 126 16.94 -9.91 -6.50
CA GLU A 126 17.44 -8.62 -6.05
C GLU A 126 16.39 -7.88 -5.20
N PRO A 127 16.83 -7.01 -4.27
CA PRO A 127 15.94 -6.14 -3.52
C PRO A 127 14.99 -5.35 -4.42
N PRO A 128 13.71 -5.18 -4.03
CA PRO A 128 12.75 -4.47 -4.86
C PRO A 128 13.15 -3.02 -5.09
N SER A 129 13.04 -2.57 -6.34
CA SER A 129 13.26 -1.17 -6.72
C SER A 129 12.14 -0.67 -7.61
N GLY A 130 11.89 0.64 -7.63
CA GLY A 130 10.81 1.20 -8.42
C GLY A 130 11.00 2.67 -8.69
N ARG A 131 10.33 3.14 -9.73
CA ARG A 131 10.20 4.57 -9.97
C ARG A 131 9.15 5.13 -9.02
N VAL A 132 9.22 6.43 -8.75
CA VAL A 132 8.25 7.11 -7.89
C VAL A 132 7.52 8.13 -8.75
N ASN A 133 6.20 7.99 -8.83
CA ASN A 133 5.35 9.03 -9.37
C ASN A 133 5.02 10.01 -8.24
N VAL A 134 5.24 11.30 -8.49
CA VAL A 134 4.93 12.40 -7.57
C VAL A 134 3.79 13.22 -8.16
N ARG A 135 2.73 13.41 -7.40
CA ARG A 135 1.53 14.15 -7.80
C ARG A 135 1.14 15.17 -6.75
N ALA A 136 0.77 16.37 -7.17
CA ALA A 136 0.12 17.33 -6.29
C ALA A 136 -1.38 16.96 -6.11
N LEU A 137 -1.81 16.79 -4.86
CA LEU A 137 -3.21 16.65 -4.44
C LEU A 137 -3.87 18.00 -4.13
N GLY A 138 -3.07 19.06 -4.03
CA GLY A 138 -3.49 20.42 -3.76
C GLY A 138 -2.35 21.39 -4.02
N THR A 139 -2.51 22.64 -3.58
CA THR A 139 -1.45 23.64 -3.68
C THR A 139 -0.23 23.19 -2.87
N SER A 140 0.95 23.29 -3.46
CA SER A 140 2.20 23.06 -2.73
C SER A 140 2.28 23.97 -1.51
N PRO A 141 2.80 23.49 -0.37
CA PRO A 141 2.92 24.32 0.82
C PRO A 141 3.84 25.51 0.53
N SER A 142 3.31 26.72 0.72
CA SER A 142 4.08 27.98 0.66
C SER A 142 4.37 28.55 2.05
N TYR A 143 3.91 27.88 3.11
CA TYR A 143 4.14 28.26 4.49
C TYR A 143 4.79 27.12 5.27
N VAL A 144 5.70 27.49 6.16
CA VAL A 144 6.36 26.59 7.11
C VAL A 144 6.30 27.17 8.51
N ILE A 145 6.48 26.33 9.52
CA ILE A 145 6.61 26.73 10.92
C ILE A 145 8.10 26.76 11.29
N VAL A 146 8.55 27.92 11.75
CA VAL A 146 9.90 28.14 12.28
C VAL A 146 9.75 28.70 13.69
N ASP A 147 10.28 27.99 14.68
CA ASP A 147 10.20 28.35 16.10
C ASP A 147 8.76 28.65 16.58
N GLY A 148 7.79 27.88 16.09
CA GLY A 148 6.36 28.03 16.43
C GLY A 148 5.64 29.16 15.68
N ILE A 149 6.31 29.85 14.76
CA ILE A 149 5.76 30.94 13.98
C ILE A 149 5.60 30.50 12.52
N GLU A 150 4.41 30.72 11.97
CA GLU A 150 4.12 30.50 10.55
C GLU A 150 4.82 31.57 9.70
N LYS A 151 5.58 31.12 8.68
CA LYS A 151 6.33 31.97 7.77
C LYS A 151 6.04 31.58 6.33
N LEU A 152 5.77 32.58 5.49
CA LEU A 152 5.74 32.41 4.04
C LEU A 152 7.16 32.09 3.55
N VAL A 153 7.29 31.06 2.73
CA VAL A 153 8.53 30.70 2.04
C VAL A 153 8.62 31.53 0.76
N PRO A 154 9.67 32.38 0.60
CA PRO A 154 9.90 33.13 -0.63
C PRO A 154 10.00 32.20 -1.85
N ALA A 155 9.63 32.70 -3.03
CA ALA A 155 9.57 31.88 -4.25
C ALA A 155 10.94 31.34 -4.71
N GLU A 156 12.01 32.03 -4.32
CA GLU A 156 13.39 31.68 -4.57
C GLU A 156 13.97 30.65 -3.57
N GLU A 157 13.31 30.44 -2.42
CA GLU A 157 13.67 29.41 -1.45
C GLU A 157 13.03 28.06 -1.82
N LYS A 158 13.69 26.96 -1.46
CA LYS A 158 13.21 25.59 -1.75
C LYS A 158 12.94 24.84 -0.46
N ILE A 159 11.78 24.21 -0.39
CA ILE A 159 11.43 23.31 0.72
C ILE A 159 11.89 21.89 0.37
N GLU A 160 12.82 21.36 1.14
CA GLU A 160 13.28 19.97 1.06
C GLU A 160 12.50 19.11 2.05
N ILE A 161 11.66 18.24 1.50
CA ILE A 161 10.85 17.29 2.28
C ILE A 161 11.60 15.96 2.35
N PRO A 162 11.95 15.45 3.55
CA PRO A 162 12.54 14.13 3.67
C PRO A 162 11.52 13.07 3.29
N VAL A 163 11.86 12.24 2.31
CA VAL A 163 11.02 11.13 1.88
C VAL A 163 11.70 9.81 2.19
N ASN A 164 10.99 8.95 2.94
CA ASN A 164 11.39 7.57 3.16
C ASN A 164 10.41 6.63 2.45
N LEU A 165 10.78 6.17 1.25
CA LEU A 165 9.99 5.23 0.46
C LEU A 165 10.61 3.84 0.55
N ASP A 166 9.78 2.87 0.93
CA ASP A 166 10.17 1.49 1.15
C ASP A 166 9.54 0.61 0.06
N ALA A 167 10.27 0.39 -1.04
CA ALA A 167 9.80 -0.42 -2.16
C ALA A 167 9.52 -1.86 -1.73
N ALA A 168 10.40 -2.43 -0.88
CA ALA A 168 10.20 -3.75 -0.32
C ALA A 168 8.94 -3.80 0.54
N GLY A 169 8.76 -2.85 1.46
CA GLY A 169 7.54 -2.71 2.27
C GLY A 169 6.28 -2.60 1.42
N MET A 170 6.32 -1.84 0.31
CA MET A 170 5.22 -1.75 -0.64
C MET A 170 4.93 -3.10 -1.32
N CYS A 171 5.96 -3.82 -1.79
CA CYS A 171 5.78 -5.15 -2.37
C CYS A 171 5.17 -6.14 -1.37
N ARG A 172 5.63 -6.13 -0.11
CA ARG A 172 5.07 -6.95 0.99
C ARG A 172 3.59 -6.65 1.23
N PHE A 173 3.24 -5.37 1.24
CA PHE A 173 1.86 -4.92 1.38
C PHE A 173 0.97 -5.39 0.22
N LEU A 174 1.41 -5.20 -1.03
CA LEU A 174 0.68 -5.63 -2.22
C LEU A 174 0.49 -7.16 -2.24
N ALA A 175 1.53 -7.93 -1.91
CA ALA A 175 1.46 -9.37 -1.78
C ALA A 175 0.42 -9.80 -0.72
N LYS A 176 0.42 -9.13 0.43
CA LYS A 176 -0.53 -9.39 1.51
C LYS A 176 -1.98 -9.14 1.07
N VAL A 177 -2.23 -8.01 0.40
CA VAL A 177 -3.56 -7.66 -0.13
C VAL A 177 -4.00 -8.67 -1.19
N ALA A 178 -3.12 -9.01 -2.14
CA ALA A 178 -3.40 -9.94 -3.22
C ALA A 178 -3.76 -11.34 -2.70
N GLN A 179 -2.97 -11.88 -1.76
CA GLN A 179 -3.22 -13.20 -1.19
C GLN A 179 -4.54 -13.24 -0.41
N GLY A 180 -4.79 -12.24 0.44
CA GLY A 180 -6.05 -12.12 1.17
C GLY A 180 -7.26 -12.01 0.24
N TYR A 181 -7.14 -11.19 -0.82
CA TYR A 181 -8.21 -11.01 -1.80
C TYR A 181 -8.49 -12.31 -2.58
N ALA A 182 -7.46 -12.97 -3.09
CA ALA A 182 -7.61 -14.23 -3.82
C ALA A 182 -8.31 -15.31 -2.96
N ILE A 183 -7.88 -15.49 -1.72
CA ILE A 183 -8.47 -16.47 -0.80
C ILE A 183 -9.91 -16.07 -0.42
N SER A 184 -10.20 -14.77 -0.26
CA SER A 184 -11.57 -14.31 0.01
C SER A 184 -12.56 -14.66 -1.11
N ARG A 185 -12.06 -14.70 -2.36
CA ARG A 185 -12.84 -14.90 -3.58
C ARG A 185 -12.95 -16.38 -3.95
N ARG A 186 -11.87 -17.13 -3.78
CA ARG A 186 -11.69 -18.48 -4.33
C ARG A 186 -11.41 -19.57 -3.29
N GLY A 187 -11.24 -19.19 -2.01
CA GLY A 187 -10.90 -20.12 -0.94
C GLY A 187 -9.40 -20.46 -0.88
N LEU A 188 -9.02 -21.28 0.09
CA LEU A 188 -7.61 -21.70 0.28
C LEU A 188 -7.07 -22.51 -0.89
N SER A 189 -7.92 -23.24 -1.61
CA SER A 189 -7.55 -24.05 -2.78
C SER A 189 -7.51 -23.26 -4.09
N ALA A 190 -7.44 -21.92 -4.04
CA ALA A 190 -7.39 -21.07 -5.22
C ALA A 190 -6.15 -21.33 -6.10
N CYS A 191 -5.06 -21.79 -5.47
CA CYS A 191 -3.81 -22.12 -6.11
C CYS A 191 -3.30 -23.46 -5.56
N ARG A 192 -2.76 -24.32 -6.43
CA ARG A 192 -1.98 -25.49 -6.02
C ARG A 192 -0.65 -25.11 -5.34
N GLU A 193 -0.13 -23.93 -5.66
CA GLU A 193 1.13 -23.40 -5.12
C GLU A 193 1.00 -21.88 -4.94
N TYR A 194 1.27 -21.36 -3.73
CA TYR A 194 1.26 -19.93 -3.43
C TYR A 194 2.68 -19.37 -3.42
N PHE A 195 2.90 -18.24 -4.11
CA PHE A 195 4.22 -17.60 -4.20
C PHE A 195 4.43 -16.49 -3.16
N LEU A 196 3.35 -15.93 -2.64
CA LEU A 196 3.37 -14.70 -1.85
C LEU A 196 3.75 -14.84 -0.36
N PRO A 197 3.59 -15.98 0.34
CA PRO A 197 3.90 -16.09 1.76
C PRO A 197 5.28 -15.58 2.18
N GLU A 198 6.34 -16.00 1.47
CA GLU A 198 7.71 -15.63 1.81
C GLU A 198 7.96 -14.13 1.58
N ILE A 199 7.27 -13.53 0.59
CA ILE A 199 7.29 -12.08 0.39
C ILE A 199 6.60 -11.38 1.56
N VAL A 200 5.36 -11.76 1.89
CA VAL A 200 4.58 -11.13 2.97
C VAL A 200 5.37 -11.14 4.28
N LEU A 201 6.01 -12.27 4.59
CA LEU A 201 6.81 -12.47 5.80
C LEU A 201 8.21 -11.85 5.73
N GLY A 202 8.60 -11.26 4.60
CA GLY A 202 9.87 -10.56 4.44
C GLY A 202 11.09 -11.49 4.48
N ARG A 203 10.94 -12.70 3.95
CA ARG A 203 11.96 -13.76 3.95
C ARG A 203 12.69 -13.90 2.61
N THR A 204 12.36 -13.03 1.66
CA THR A 204 12.99 -12.99 0.33
C THR A 204 13.07 -11.55 -0.17
N ASP A 205 14.14 -11.26 -0.90
CA ASP A 205 14.30 -10.01 -1.63
C ASP A 205 13.66 -10.08 -3.03
N GLY A 206 13.45 -11.29 -3.57
CA GLY A 206 12.95 -11.55 -4.93
C GLY A 206 11.47 -11.23 -5.17
N ALA A 207 10.88 -10.27 -4.44
CA ALA A 207 9.46 -9.95 -4.50
C ALA A 207 9.02 -9.52 -5.91
N GLN A 208 9.89 -8.86 -6.67
CA GLN A 208 9.61 -8.40 -8.04
C GLN A 208 9.49 -9.52 -9.07
N THR A 209 9.80 -10.77 -8.69
CA THR A 209 9.39 -11.95 -9.46
C THR A 209 7.88 -12.00 -9.61
N TYR A 210 7.13 -11.66 -8.55
CA TYR A 210 5.69 -11.87 -8.46
C TYR A 210 4.88 -10.58 -8.27
N VAL A 211 5.50 -9.49 -7.85
CA VAL A 211 4.85 -8.20 -7.58
C VAL A 211 5.40 -7.12 -8.49
N GLY A 212 4.52 -6.43 -9.22
CA GLY A 212 4.93 -5.41 -10.18
C GLY A 212 3.82 -4.44 -10.57
N GLY A 213 4.06 -3.67 -11.63
CA GLY A 213 3.08 -2.81 -12.27
C GLY A 213 2.33 -3.57 -13.36
N ALA A 214 1.03 -3.31 -13.52
CA ALA A 214 0.27 -3.92 -14.58
C ALA A 214 0.65 -3.34 -15.96
N ASN A 215 0.64 -4.19 -16.98
CA ASN A 215 0.76 -3.70 -18.35
C ASN A 215 -0.53 -2.98 -18.77
N SER A 216 -0.44 -1.66 -18.94
CA SER A 216 -1.56 -0.76 -19.22
C SER A 216 -2.33 -1.11 -20.50
N GLN A 217 -1.69 -1.78 -21.47
CA GLN A 217 -2.33 -2.18 -22.73
C GLN A 217 -3.51 -3.14 -22.55
N ILE A 218 -3.54 -3.90 -21.45
CA ILE A 218 -4.56 -4.94 -21.21
C ILE A 218 -5.72 -4.42 -20.35
N LEU A 219 -5.46 -3.49 -19.42
CA LEU A 219 -6.41 -3.09 -18.38
C LEU A 219 -6.92 -1.66 -18.50
N GLY A 220 -6.34 -0.86 -19.40
CA GLY A 220 -6.56 0.58 -19.43
C GLY A 220 -5.99 1.26 -18.17
N GLU A 221 -6.44 2.48 -17.91
CA GLU A 221 -5.91 3.32 -16.81
C GLU A 221 -6.63 3.10 -15.47
N ARG A 222 -7.76 2.38 -15.46
CA ARG A 222 -8.60 2.24 -14.25
C ARG A 222 -9.25 0.86 -14.16
N LEU A 223 -9.07 0.22 -13.00
CA LEU A 223 -9.75 -1.03 -12.70
C LEU A 223 -11.27 -0.81 -12.52
N PRO A 224 -12.12 -1.80 -12.89
CA PRO A 224 -13.56 -1.75 -12.62
C PRO A 224 -13.88 -1.57 -11.13
N GLY A 225 -15.08 -1.04 -10.87
CA GLY A 225 -15.60 -0.85 -9.51
C GLY A 225 -15.68 0.61 -9.07
N ASN A 226 -16.42 0.87 -8.01
CA ASN A 226 -16.62 2.18 -7.41
C ASN A 226 -15.79 2.30 -6.11
N GLY A 227 -15.39 3.53 -5.76
CA GLY A 227 -14.66 3.79 -4.51
C GLY A 227 -13.17 4.09 -4.68
N LEU A 228 -12.51 4.28 -3.54
CA LEU A 228 -11.13 4.76 -3.44
C LEU A 228 -10.08 3.69 -3.78
N HIS A 229 -10.40 2.42 -3.60
CA HIS A 229 -9.52 1.31 -3.93
C HIS A 229 -10.28 0.31 -4.81
N ALA A 230 -9.58 -0.39 -5.69
CA ALA A 230 -10.15 -1.44 -6.51
C ALA A 230 -9.23 -2.67 -6.55
N LEU A 231 -9.85 -3.85 -6.53
CA LEU A 231 -9.20 -5.14 -6.59
C LEU A 231 -9.93 -5.98 -7.65
N MET A 232 -9.18 -6.70 -8.47
CA MET A 232 -9.72 -7.62 -9.48
C MET A 232 -8.78 -8.80 -9.62
N ASP A 233 -9.30 -10.01 -9.73
CA ASP A 233 -8.50 -11.20 -10.03
C ASP A 233 -8.75 -11.68 -11.47
N ARG A 234 -7.72 -12.24 -12.11
CA ARG A 234 -7.81 -12.91 -13.41
C ARG A 234 -6.93 -14.15 -13.43
N VAL A 235 -7.28 -15.08 -14.30
CA VAL A 235 -6.41 -16.19 -14.69
C VAL A 235 -5.57 -15.73 -15.88
N ASN A 236 -4.25 -15.85 -15.77
CA ASN A 236 -3.30 -15.54 -16.82
C ASN A 236 -2.42 -16.78 -17.09
N GLY A 237 -2.80 -17.56 -18.10
CA GLY A 237 -2.19 -18.87 -18.36
C GLY A 237 -2.38 -19.81 -17.17
N GLU A 238 -1.26 -20.31 -16.62
CA GLU A 238 -1.25 -21.18 -15.44
C GLU A 238 -1.30 -20.43 -14.10
N PHE A 239 -1.33 -19.08 -14.13
CA PHE A 239 -1.24 -18.27 -12.93
C PHE A 239 -2.57 -17.62 -12.53
N LEU A 240 -2.80 -17.49 -11.22
CA LEU A 240 -3.78 -16.58 -10.66
C LEU A 240 -3.12 -15.25 -10.36
N THR A 241 -3.68 -14.17 -10.90
CA THR A 241 -3.18 -12.81 -10.74
C THR A 241 -4.23 -11.92 -10.08
N VAL A 242 -3.81 -11.05 -9.16
CA VAL A 242 -4.63 -10.01 -8.57
C VAL A 242 -4.08 -8.65 -8.96
N TYR A 243 -4.97 -7.79 -9.46
CA TYR A 243 -4.71 -6.41 -9.77
C TYR A 243 -5.20 -5.52 -8.64
N ILE A 244 -4.39 -4.55 -8.26
CA ILE A 244 -4.64 -3.65 -7.13
C ILE A 244 -4.47 -2.21 -7.60
N GLN A 245 -5.48 -1.37 -7.40
CA GLN A 245 -5.38 0.06 -7.64
C GLN A 245 -5.79 0.81 -6.37
N LEU A 246 -4.88 1.59 -5.80
CA LEU A 246 -5.08 2.30 -4.54
C LEU A 246 -5.29 3.80 -4.80
N PHE A 247 -6.03 4.47 -3.90
CA PHE A 247 -6.20 5.93 -3.90
C PHE A 247 -6.76 6.52 -5.21
N ARG A 248 -7.71 5.82 -5.85
CA ARG A 248 -8.43 6.23 -7.07
C ARG A 248 -9.28 7.49 -6.86
N ALA A 249 -8.66 8.62 -6.55
CA ALA A 249 -9.34 9.91 -6.43
C ALA A 249 -9.75 10.42 -7.84
N ARG A 250 -10.63 11.43 -7.88
CA ARG A 250 -11.17 11.96 -9.14
C ARG A 250 -10.02 12.46 -10.04
N GLY A 251 -9.94 11.92 -11.26
CA GLY A 251 -8.99 12.33 -12.31
C GLY A 251 -7.54 11.86 -12.15
N GLY A 252 -7.28 10.88 -11.27
CA GLY A 252 -5.94 10.32 -11.09
C GLY A 252 -5.61 9.15 -12.01
N ASN A 253 -4.34 9.07 -12.41
CA ASN A 253 -3.72 7.92 -13.07
C ASN A 253 -2.92 7.11 -12.06
N GLU A 254 -3.56 6.71 -10.94
CA GLU A 254 -2.88 5.89 -9.93
C GLU A 254 -2.45 4.55 -10.54
N PRO A 255 -1.21 4.09 -10.25
CA PRO A 255 -0.70 2.87 -10.84
C PRO A 255 -1.60 1.68 -10.48
N ILE A 256 -1.84 0.84 -11.48
CA ILE A 256 -2.40 -0.49 -11.27
C ILE A 256 -1.22 -1.42 -11.00
N TYR A 257 -1.23 -2.08 -9.85
CA TYR A 257 -0.27 -3.10 -9.50
C TYR A 257 -0.78 -4.46 -9.97
N GLU A 258 0.13 -5.31 -10.42
CA GLU A 258 -0.14 -6.69 -10.82
C GLU A 258 0.63 -7.62 -9.88
N VAL A 259 -0.08 -8.56 -9.26
CA VAL A 259 0.48 -9.51 -8.30
C VAL A 259 0.12 -10.92 -8.68
N VAL A 260 1.13 -11.73 -9.00
CA VAL A 260 0.99 -13.15 -9.31
C VAL A 260 0.91 -13.93 -8.00
N VAL A 261 -0.30 -14.39 -7.65
CA VAL A 261 -0.59 -15.01 -6.36
C VAL A 261 0.00 -16.41 -6.24
N GLY A 262 -0.10 -17.17 -7.32
CA GLY A 262 0.22 -18.58 -7.32
C GLY A 262 -0.11 -19.26 -8.63
N ARG A 263 0.23 -20.54 -8.70
CA ARG A 263 -0.10 -21.42 -9.81
C ARG A 263 -1.44 -22.11 -9.53
N LEU A 264 -2.30 -22.17 -10.55
CA LEU A 264 -3.62 -22.81 -10.46
C LEU A 264 -3.50 -24.33 -10.27
#